data_AF-A0A081NTK4-F1
#
_entry.id   AF-A0A081NTK4-F1
#
_cell.length_a   1.000
_cell.length_b   1.000
_cell.length_c   1.000
_cell.angle_alpha   90.00
_cell.angle_beta   90.00
_cell.angle_gamma   90.00
#
_symmetry.space_group_name_H-M   'P 1'
#
loop_
_entity.id
_entity.type
_entity.pdbx_description
1 polymer ?
#
loop_
_entity_poly.entity_id
_entity_poly.type
_entity_poly.pdbx_seq_one_letter_code
_entity_poly.pdbx_strand_id
1 'polypeptide(L)'
;MTEPCLLYSLNNELDKIEDKEFYDEIEEFLKGSKKISYSYIYPRDKADLTHQVGHFAPINAKGHKPVYIYMWSKLSKAWDIQEIEKSVKILAHDFLHANIEKVELLDIPTYEETKLSYDRDYSRFIK
;
A
#
# COMPACT_ATOMS: atom_id res chain seq x y z
N MET A 1 5.64 -4.63 -0.25
CA MET A 1 6.49 -5.78 -0.66
C MET A 1 7.97 -5.48 -0.44
N THR A 2 8.77 -6.50 -0.11
CA THR A 2 10.24 -6.40 -0.08
C THR A 2 10.84 -6.66 -1.45
N GLU A 3 12.09 -6.27 -1.66
CA GLU A 3 12.83 -6.49 -2.91
C GLU A 3 12.80 -7.95 -3.41
N PRO A 4 13.04 -8.99 -2.58
CA PRO A 4 12.93 -10.38 -3.03
C PRO A 4 11.52 -10.74 -3.55
N CYS A 5 10.47 -10.24 -2.89
CA CYS A 5 9.10 -10.47 -3.33
C CYS A 5 8.82 -9.77 -4.67
N LEU A 6 9.33 -8.55 -4.86
CA LEU A 6 9.15 -7.82 -6.11
C LEU A 6 9.84 -8.52 -7.28
N LEU A 7 11.07 -9.00 -7.06
CA LEU A 7 11.78 -9.83 -8.04
C LEU A 7 11.02 -11.12 -8.35
N TYR A 8 10.41 -11.74 -7.35
CA TYR A 8 9.58 -12.93 -7.58
C TYR A 8 8.36 -12.60 -8.45
N SER A 9 7.61 -11.55 -8.12
CA SER A 9 6.42 -11.17 -8.88
C SER A 9 6.74 -10.81 -10.34
N LEU A 10 7.82 -10.06 -10.60
CA LEU A 10 8.24 -9.75 -11.97
C LEU A 10 8.59 -10.99 -12.79
N ASN A 11 9.13 -12.03 -12.16
CA ASN A 11 9.59 -13.23 -12.87
C ASN A 11 8.51 -14.30 -13.02
N ASN A 12 7.45 -14.26 -12.21
CA ASN A 12 6.51 -15.40 -12.10
C ASN A 12 5.03 -15.01 -12.10
N GLU A 13 4.67 -13.79 -11.71
CA GLU A 13 3.27 -13.42 -11.45
C GLU A 13 2.73 -12.37 -12.42
N LEU A 14 3.54 -11.38 -12.79
CA LEU A 14 3.11 -10.26 -13.62
C LEU A 14 3.28 -10.56 -15.10
N ASP A 15 2.24 -10.27 -15.89
CA ASP A 15 2.33 -10.32 -17.34
C ASP A 15 2.93 -9.03 -17.89
N LYS A 16 3.98 -9.13 -18.72
CA LYS A 16 4.72 -7.97 -19.22
C LYS A 16 3.91 -7.08 -20.17
N ILE A 17 2.82 -7.59 -20.72
CA ILE A 17 1.94 -6.89 -21.66
C ILE A 17 0.71 -6.37 -20.92
N GLU A 18 0.02 -7.22 -20.18
CA GLU A 18 -1.21 -6.83 -19.48
C GLU A 18 -0.93 -5.94 -18.26
N ASP A 19 0.13 -6.21 -17.50
CA ASP A 19 0.51 -5.46 -16.29
C ASP A 19 1.64 -4.45 -16.55
N LYS A 20 1.82 -4.03 -17.81
CA LYS A 20 3.00 -3.27 -18.25
C LYS A 20 3.37 -2.08 -17.36
N GLU A 21 2.40 -1.23 -17.03
CA GLU A 21 2.67 -0.02 -16.22
C GLU A 21 3.21 -0.40 -14.84
N PHE A 22 2.56 -1.36 -14.18
CA PHE A 22 2.98 -1.81 -12.85
C PHE A 22 4.31 -2.56 -12.89
N TYR A 23 4.53 -3.37 -13.93
CA TYR A 23 5.79 -4.06 -14.18
C TYR A 23 6.95 -3.06 -14.33
N ASP A 24 6.77 -2.05 -15.20
CA ASP A 24 7.79 -1.04 -15.49
C ASP A 24 8.12 -0.22 -14.23
N GLU A 25 7.12 0.17 -13.43
CA GLU A 25 7.35 0.91 -12.17
C GLU A 25 8.17 0.09 -11.16
N ILE A 26 7.87 -1.20 -11.00
CA ILE A 26 8.62 -2.08 -10.09
C ILE A 26 10.06 -2.24 -10.61
N GLU A 27 10.23 -2.42 -11.92
CA GLU A 27 11.56 -2.59 -12.52
C GLU A 27 12.42 -1.33 -12.37
N GLU A 28 11.84 -0.15 -12.62
CA GLU A 28 12.49 1.15 -12.42
C GLU A 28 12.85 1.34 -10.95
N PHE A 29 11.92 1.03 -10.03
CA PHE A 29 12.21 1.08 -8.60
C PHE A 29 13.40 0.20 -8.23
N LEU A 30 13.42 -1.06 -8.67
CA LEU A 30 14.50 -2.01 -8.37
C LEU A 30 15.85 -1.57 -8.93
N LYS A 31 15.90 -0.96 -10.11
CA LYS A 31 17.13 -0.39 -10.70
C LYS A 31 17.55 0.95 -10.09
N GLY A 32 16.61 1.69 -9.52
CA GLY A 32 16.83 3.02 -8.96
C GLY A 32 17.53 3.05 -7.59
N SER A 33 17.88 4.24 -7.13
CA SER A 33 18.54 4.47 -5.83
C SER A 33 17.57 4.61 -4.65
N LYS A 34 16.27 4.71 -4.93
CA LYS A 34 15.25 4.83 -3.87
C LYS A 34 15.23 3.56 -3.02
N LYS A 35 15.24 3.76 -1.70
CA LYS A 35 15.12 2.67 -0.72
C LYS A 35 13.69 2.19 -0.57
N ILE A 36 12.74 3.12 -0.75
CA ILE A 36 11.30 2.89 -0.64
C ILE A 36 10.63 3.60 -1.80
N SER A 37 9.55 3.01 -2.28
CA SER A 37 8.63 3.63 -3.21
C SER A 37 7.21 3.29 -2.83
N TYR A 38 6.27 4.03 -3.39
CA TYR A 38 4.86 3.76 -3.23
C TYR A 38 4.11 4.07 -4.52
N SER A 39 3.00 3.38 -4.73
CA SER A 39 2.05 3.66 -5.80
C SER A 39 0.64 3.77 -5.25
N TYR A 40 -0.20 4.52 -5.96
CA TYR A 40 -1.60 4.67 -5.63
C TYR A 40 -2.42 3.59 -6.33
N ILE A 41 -3.17 2.83 -5.54
CA ILE A 41 -4.12 1.88 -6.08
C ILE A 41 -5.47 2.56 -6.17
N TYR A 42 -5.92 2.81 -7.39
CA TYR A 42 -7.22 3.41 -7.70
C TYR A 42 -8.31 2.33 -7.84
N PRO A 43 -9.60 2.71 -7.75
CA PRO A 43 -10.70 1.78 -7.93
C PRO A 43 -10.62 1.03 -9.26
N ARG A 44 -10.66 -0.30 -9.19
CA ARG A 44 -10.60 -1.17 -10.37
C ARG A 44 -12.00 -1.42 -10.94
N ASP A 45 -13.00 -1.47 -10.07
CA ASP A 45 -14.40 -1.72 -10.41
C ASP A 45 -15.37 -0.84 -9.60
N LYS A 46 -16.67 -1.09 -9.77
CA LYS A 46 -17.73 -0.36 -9.07
C LYS A 46 -17.76 -0.63 -7.57
N ALA A 47 -17.29 -1.79 -7.11
CA ALA A 47 -17.25 -2.10 -5.69
C ALA A 47 -16.17 -1.27 -4.99
N ASP A 48 -15.00 -1.13 -5.63
CA ASP A 48 -13.88 -0.34 -5.11
C ASP A 48 -14.23 1.17 -4.98
N LEU A 49 -15.22 1.69 -5.72
CA LEU A 49 -15.61 3.11 -5.66
C LEU A 49 -16.02 3.57 -4.26
N THR A 50 -16.59 2.66 -3.46
CA THR A 50 -17.06 2.97 -2.09
C THR A 50 -15.93 3.00 -1.06
N HIS A 51 -14.75 2.50 -1.42
CA HIS A 51 -13.59 2.37 -0.55
C HIS A 51 -12.56 3.49 -0.75
N GLN A 52 -12.87 4.49 -1.58
CA GLN A 52 -12.00 5.65 -1.79
C GLN A 52 -11.70 6.36 -0.47
N VAL A 53 -10.47 6.83 -0.33
CA VAL A 53 -10.07 7.56 0.87
C VAL A 53 -10.88 8.85 1.05
N GLY A 54 -11.34 9.09 2.29
CA GLY A 54 -12.12 10.28 2.63
C GLY A 54 -11.30 11.57 2.72
N HIS A 55 -9.98 11.47 2.89
CA HIS A 55 -9.08 12.62 3.01
C HIS A 55 -8.64 13.17 1.64
N PHE A 56 -7.83 14.25 1.65
CA PHE A 56 -7.26 14.82 0.44
C PHE A 56 -6.20 13.88 -0.15
N ALA A 57 -6.37 13.47 -1.40
CA ALA A 57 -5.46 12.56 -2.10
C ALA A 57 -5.49 12.85 -3.61
N PRO A 58 -4.44 12.44 -4.36
CA PRO A 58 -4.41 12.60 -5.81
C PRO A 58 -5.61 11.95 -6.51
N ILE A 59 -6.04 12.55 -7.62
CA ILE A 59 -7.18 12.10 -8.41
C ILE A 59 -6.66 11.60 -9.75
N ASN A 60 -7.09 10.41 -10.18
CA ASN A 60 -6.71 9.89 -11.50
C ASN A 60 -7.52 10.54 -12.64
N ALA A 61 -7.21 10.18 -13.88
CA ALA A 61 -7.91 10.69 -15.07
C ALA A 61 -9.43 10.40 -15.09
N LYS A 62 -9.90 9.45 -14.29
CA LYS A 62 -11.32 9.08 -14.16
C LYS A 62 -12.04 9.84 -13.04
N GLY A 63 -11.36 10.74 -12.34
CA GLY A 63 -11.95 11.50 -11.24
C GLY A 63 -11.99 10.73 -9.91
N HIS A 64 -11.27 9.62 -9.78
CA HIS A 64 -11.27 8.80 -8.57
C HIS A 64 -10.06 9.08 -7.69
N LYS A 65 -10.28 9.09 -6.37
CA LYS A 65 -9.23 9.04 -5.36
C LYS A 65 -8.71 7.61 -5.19
N PRO A 66 -7.50 7.41 -4.65
CA PRO A 66 -7.00 6.09 -4.33
C PRO A 66 -7.84 5.39 -3.25
N VAL A 67 -7.75 4.06 -3.25
CA VAL A 67 -8.28 3.17 -2.22
C VAL A 67 -7.15 2.79 -1.24
N TYR A 68 -5.98 2.46 -1.78
CA TYR A 68 -4.80 2.06 -1.00
C TYR A 68 -3.54 2.73 -1.51
N ILE A 69 -2.54 2.85 -0.63
CA ILE A 69 -1.16 3.08 -1.01
C ILE A 69 -0.45 1.73 -0.95
N TYR A 70 0.18 1.36 -2.04
CA TYR A 70 0.97 0.15 -2.12
C TYR A 70 2.45 0.50 -1.98
N MET A 71 3.11 -0.02 -0.93
CA MET A 71 4.49 0.34 -0.58
C MET A 71 5.49 -0.77 -0.94
N TRP A 72 6.65 -0.36 -1.43
CA TRP A 72 7.80 -1.20 -1.76
C TRP A 72 9.02 -0.80 -0.95
N SER A 73 9.82 -1.76 -0.50
CA SER A 73 11.05 -1.48 0.25
C SER A 73 12.19 -2.41 -0.16
N LYS A 74 13.38 -1.84 -0.33
CA LYS A 74 14.66 -2.56 -0.47
C LYS A 74 15.42 -2.71 0.84
N LEU A 75 14.88 -2.17 1.94
CA LEU A 75 15.64 -2.07 3.18
C LEU A 75 15.90 -3.42 3.84
N SER A 76 15.04 -4.41 3.60
CA SER A 76 15.19 -5.76 4.15
C SER A 76 14.64 -6.82 3.22
N LYS A 77 15.10 -8.05 3.45
CA LYS A 77 14.60 -9.25 2.76
C LYS A 77 13.23 -9.68 3.28
N ALA A 78 12.86 -9.28 4.49
CA ALA A 78 11.57 -9.55 5.12
C ALA A 78 11.06 -8.32 5.89
N TRP A 79 9.77 -8.27 6.19
CA TRP A 79 9.19 -7.24 7.04
C TRP A 79 9.39 -7.60 8.51
N ASP A 80 10.31 -6.92 9.16
CA ASP A 80 10.37 -6.85 10.62
C ASP A 80 9.84 -5.49 11.11
N ILE A 81 9.54 -5.39 12.41
CA ILE A 81 8.96 -4.19 13.02
C ILE A 81 9.85 -2.97 12.79
N GLN A 82 11.17 -3.10 12.95
CA GLN A 82 12.10 -1.97 12.83
C GLN A 82 12.10 -1.42 11.40
N GLU A 83 12.00 -2.30 10.41
CA GLU A 83 11.97 -1.94 9.01
C GLU A 83 10.61 -1.39 8.57
N ILE A 84 9.52 -1.85 9.18
CA ILE A 84 8.21 -1.20 9.03
C ILE A 84 8.29 0.23 9.58
N GLU A 85 8.79 0.43 10.80
CA GLU A 85 8.91 1.77 11.40
C GLU A 85 9.76 2.71 10.55
N LYS A 86 10.94 2.25 10.11
CA LYS A 86 11.82 3.01 9.24
C LYS A 86 11.18 3.33 7.90
N SER A 87 10.40 2.39 7.37
CA SER A 87 9.68 2.60 6.11
C SER A 87 8.59 3.64 6.22
N VAL A 88 7.81 3.59 7.30
CA VAL A 88 6.79 4.59 7.61
C VAL A 88 7.42 5.96 7.81
N LYS A 89 8.57 6.05 8.50
CA LYS A 89 9.29 7.32 8.70
C LYS A 89 9.75 7.95 7.39
N ILE A 90 10.35 7.15 6.50
CA ILE A 90 10.77 7.62 5.17
C ILE A 90 9.54 8.06 4.36
N LEU A 91 8.46 7.27 4.37
CA LEU A 91 7.24 7.62 3.65
C LEU A 91 6.61 8.92 4.17
N ALA A 92 6.52 9.09 5.49
CA ALA A 92 5.98 10.32 6.09
C ALA A 92 6.84 11.55 5.77
N HIS A 93 8.16 11.40 5.77
CA HIS A 93 9.06 12.46 5.34
C HIS A 93 8.86 12.82 3.86
N ASP A 94 8.83 11.81 2.99
CA ASP A 94 8.77 12.03 1.54
C ASP A 94 7.40 12.51 1.07
N PHE A 95 6.32 12.03 1.70
CA PHE A 95 4.94 12.31 1.29
C PHE A 95 4.29 13.46 2.07
N LEU A 96 4.44 13.47 3.39
CA LEU A 96 3.81 14.48 4.27
C LEU A 96 4.75 15.63 4.61
N HIS A 97 6.02 15.56 4.20
CA HIS A 97 7.07 16.49 4.63
C HIS A 97 7.16 16.60 6.16
N ALA A 98 6.90 15.48 6.84
CA ALA A 98 6.83 15.40 8.29
C ALA A 98 7.92 14.49 8.85
N ASN A 99 8.67 14.99 9.83
CA ASN A 99 9.61 14.18 10.59
C ASN A 99 8.88 13.49 11.75
N ILE A 100 8.57 12.21 11.58
CA ILE A 100 7.90 11.40 12.61
C ILE A 100 8.96 10.86 13.58
N GLU A 101 8.88 11.24 14.85
CA GLU A 101 9.79 10.75 15.89
C GLU A 101 9.45 9.30 16.30
N LYS A 102 8.16 9.02 16.47
CA LYS A 102 7.64 7.74 16.97
C LYS A 102 6.61 7.16 16.02
N VAL A 103 6.80 5.89 15.66
CA VAL A 103 5.79 5.08 14.97
C VAL A 103 5.17 4.17 16.02
N GLU A 104 3.85 4.17 16.13
CA GLU A 104 3.12 3.27 17.02
C GLU A 104 2.45 2.20 16.17
N LEU A 105 2.81 0.94 16.42
CA LEU A 105 2.09 -0.20 15.88
C LEU A 105 0.87 -0.42 16.76
N LEU A 106 -0.31 -0.39 16.15
CA LEU A 106 -1.55 -0.74 16.83
C LEU A 106 -1.57 -2.25 17.08
N ASP A 107 -2.01 -2.65 18.26
CA ASP A 107 -2.20 -4.05 18.57
C ASP A 107 -3.23 -4.68 17.63
N ILE A 108 -3.08 -5.99 17.39
CA ILE A 108 -4.06 -6.76 16.64
C ILE A 108 -5.38 -6.66 17.41
N PRO A 109 -6.46 -6.14 16.78
CA PRO A 109 -7.75 -6.04 17.44
C PRO A 109 -8.18 -7.41 17.94
N THR A 110 -8.74 -7.46 19.14
CA THR A 110 -9.30 -8.68 19.68
C THR A 110 -10.44 -9.19 18.80
N TYR A 111 -10.85 -10.46 19.00
CA TYR A 111 -12.01 -11.01 18.30
C TYR A 111 -13.26 -10.14 18.52
N GLU A 112 -13.50 -9.68 19.75
CA GLU A 112 -14.67 -8.85 20.07
C GLU A 112 -14.62 -7.48 19.37
N GLU A 113 -13.46 -6.83 19.33
CA GLU A 113 -13.27 -5.57 18.60
C GLU A 113 -13.44 -5.76 17.09
N THR A 114 -12.90 -6.86 16.56
CA THR A 114 -13.05 -7.22 15.15
C THR A 114 -14.50 -7.49 14.80
N LYS A 115 -15.22 -8.23 15.65
CA LYS A 115 -16.64 -8.55 15.48
C LYS A 115 -17.50 -7.29 15.54
N LEU A 116 -17.24 -6.39 16.50
CA LEU A 116 -17.94 -5.10 16.58
C LEU A 116 -17.70 -4.23 15.34
N SER A 117 -16.46 -4.16 14.86
CA SER A 117 -16.11 -3.46 13.62
C SER A 117 -16.84 -4.07 12.42
N TYR A 118 -16.83 -5.40 12.30
CA TYR A 118 -17.56 -6.12 11.27
C TYR A 118 -19.07 -5.87 11.34
N ASP A 119 -19.68 -5.97 12.52
CA ASP A 119 -21.11 -5.77 12.70
C ASP A 119 -21.52 -4.33 12.37
N ARG A 120 -20.69 -3.35 12.71
CA ARG A 120 -20.95 -1.94 12.40
C ARG A 120 -20.78 -1.62 10.92
N ASP A 121 -19.67 -2.07 10.33
CA ASP A 121 -19.21 -1.56 9.05
C ASP A 121 -19.54 -2.50 7.89
N TYR A 122 -19.65 -3.81 8.14
CA TYR A 122 -19.73 -4.87 7.13
C TYR A 122 -20.98 -5.76 7.16
N SER A 123 -21.64 -5.94 8.31
CA SER A 123 -22.80 -6.87 8.42
C SER A 123 -23.91 -6.59 7.41
N ARG A 124 -24.16 -5.31 7.13
CA ARG A 124 -25.16 -4.84 6.16
C ARG A 124 -24.90 -5.26 4.71
N PHE A 125 -23.71 -5.75 4.39
CA PHE A 125 -23.33 -6.18 3.04
C PHE A 125 -23.36 -7.70 2.86
N ILE A 126 -23.60 -8.45 3.94
CA ILE A 126 -23.68 -9.91 3.93
C ILE A 126 -25.16 -10.29 3.72
N LYS A 127 -25.45 -10.99 2.62
CA LYS A 127 -26.79 -11.49 2.30
C LYS A 127 -27.09 -12.80 3.02
#